data_AF-D4YZQ1-F1
#
_entry.id   AF-D4YZQ1-F1
#
_cell.length_a   1.000
_cell.length_b   1.000
_cell.length_c   1.000
_cell.angle_alpha   90.00
_cell.angle_beta   90.00
_cell.angle_gamma   90.00
#
_symmetry.space_group_name_H-M   'P 1'
#
loop_
_entity.id
_entity.type
_entity.pdbx_description
1 polymer ?
#
loop_
_entity_poly.entity_id
_entity_poly.type
_entity_poly.pdbx_seq_one_letter_code
_entity_poly.pdbx_strand_id
1 'polypeptide(L)'
;MIENTLAALKAIDITGAIRRDEDYKAEKAQIEDAISAGQARAQAIRDEIRDAEKAGGVDGEAVADAMLRGEVIEAVSVEKLQKELDTINAGLRTLNQRMTYMVQDRRMKSDPIETEINAAIGPLVEMLQEEAVASVKALAQIYADAEALSRLAPKSRAGSLSESLNDVLIAAGNAHLHSQPEYPVTRELHALAETPCMQYLKRRISNEAHQLRHRPDMDFVRLVAGRK
;
A
#
# COMPACT_ATOMS: atom_id res chain seq x y z
N MET A 1 -29.32 11.35 4.38
CA MET A 1 -28.33 10.35 4.84
C MET A 1 -26.90 10.80 4.58
N ILE A 2 -26.58 11.29 3.38
CA ILE A 2 -25.24 11.81 3.03
C ILE A 2 -24.74 12.87 4.02
N GLU A 3 -25.60 13.78 4.48
CA GLU A 3 -25.25 14.78 5.50
C GLU A 3 -24.85 14.15 6.85
N ASN A 4 -25.51 13.07 7.27
CA ASN A 4 -25.18 12.34 8.50
C ASN A 4 -23.83 11.62 8.36
N THR A 5 -23.57 10.99 7.21
CA THR A 5 -22.27 10.39 6.88
C THR A 5 -21.17 11.45 6.87
N LEU A 6 -21.43 12.62 6.27
CA LEU A 6 -20.48 13.73 6.25
C LEU A 6 -20.18 14.25 7.66
N ALA A 7 -21.20 14.38 8.51
CA ALA A 7 -21.04 14.79 9.90
C ALA A 7 -20.23 13.75 10.70
N ALA A 8 -20.53 12.45 10.53
CA ALA A 8 -19.80 11.36 11.17
C ALA A 8 -18.32 11.34 10.76
N LEU A 9 -18.03 11.43 9.45
CA LEU A 9 -16.66 11.47 8.94
C LEU A 9 -15.87 12.69 9.44
N LYS A 10 -16.52 13.86 9.55
CA LYS A 10 -15.89 15.07 10.10
C LYS A 10 -15.61 14.98 11.60
N ALA A 11 -16.33 14.14 12.33
CA ALA A 11 -16.17 13.95 13.76
C ALA A 11 -15.02 12.99 14.12
N ILE A 12 -14.52 12.20 13.16
CA ILE A 12 -13.38 11.29 13.37
C ILE A 12 -12.10 12.10 13.57
N ASP A 13 -11.53 12.03 14.78
CA ASP A 13 -10.24 12.65 15.08
C ASP A 13 -9.09 11.79 14.54
N ILE A 14 -8.55 12.22 13.40
CA ILE A 14 -7.39 11.59 12.77
C ILE A 14 -6.05 12.19 13.22
N THR A 15 -6.04 13.22 14.07
CA THR A 15 -4.82 13.97 14.44
C THR A 15 -3.77 13.05 15.03
N GLY A 16 -4.18 12.17 15.94
CA GLY A 16 -3.29 11.18 16.55
C GLY A 16 -2.74 10.17 15.55
N ALA A 17 -3.52 9.81 14.51
CA ALA A 17 -3.08 8.88 13.47
C ALA A 17 -2.11 9.54 12.49
N ILE A 18 -2.36 10.80 12.08
CA ILE A 18 -1.43 11.58 11.25
C ILE A 18 -0.07 11.69 11.93
N ARG A 19 -0.05 12.10 13.20
CA ARG A 19 1.20 12.26 13.97
C ARG A 19 1.98 10.95 14.05
N ARG A 20 1.30 9.83 14.33
CA ARG A 20 1.93 8.50 14.34
C ARG A 20 2.50 8.11 12.99
N ASP A 21 1.83 8.45 11.90
CA ASP A 21 2.32 8.21 10.54
C ASP A 21 3.55 9.07 10.20
N GLU A 22 3.61 10.30 10.70
CA GLU A 22 4.78 11.19 10.61
C GLU A 22 5.96 10.66 11.43
N ASP A 23 5.72 10.29 12.69
CA ASP A 23 6.72 9.68 13.58
C ASP A 23 7.29 8.40 12.94
N TYR A 24 6.41 7.54 12.39
CA TYR A 24 6.82 6.34 11.66
C TYR A 24 7.71 6.66 10.46
N LYS A 25 7.37 7.67 9.66
CA LYS A 25 8.19 8.07 8.49
C LYS A 25 9.55 8.57 8.93
N ALA A 26 9.62 9.39 9.98
CA ALA A 26 10.86 9.91 10.52
C ALA A 26 11.76 8.79 11.07
N GLU A 27 11.21 7.89 11.89
CA GLU A 27 11.97 6.76 12.44
C GLU A 27 12.37 5.77 11.34
N LYS A 28 11.51 5.53 10.34
CA LYS A 28 11.84 4.69 9.19
C LYS A 28 13.03 5.26 8.42
N ALA A 29 13.02 6.55 8.09
CA ALA A 29 14.12 7.20 7.39
C ALA A 29 15.44 7.08 8.16
N GLN A 30 15.41 7.30 9.49
CA GLN A 30 16.59 7.14 10.35
C GLN A 30 17.14 5.70 10.32
N ILE A 31 16.28 4.69 10.32
CA ILE A 31 16.71 3.30 10.24
C ILE A 31 17.25 2.96 8.84
N GLU A 32 16.62 3.45 7.77
CA GLU A 32 17.12 3.27 6.40
C GLU A 32 18.51 3.91 6.21
N ASP A 33 18.72 5.12 6.73
CA ASP A 33 20.01 5.80 6.73
C ASP A 33 21.06 5.01 7.53
N ALA A 34 20.69 4.51 8.72
CA ALA A 34 21.58 3.69 9.55
C ALA A 34 21.94 2.35 8.89
N ILE A 35 20.98 1.71 8.19
CA ILE A 35 21.22 0.50 7.40
C ILE A 35 22.19 0.80 6.25
N SER A 36 21.97 1.90 5.51
CA SER A 36 22.84 2.31 4.41
C SER A 36 24.26 2.58 4.89
N ALA A 37 24.43 3.35 5.96
CA ALA A 37 25.73 3.63 6.57
C ALA A 37 26.40 2.35 7.10
N GLY A 38 25.65 1.47 7.75
CA GLY A 38 26.16 0.19 8.24
C GLY A 38 26.61 -0.75 7.11
N GLN A 39 25.87 -0.79 6.00
CA GLN A 39 26.25 -1.56 4.80
C GLN A 39 27.51 -0.99 4.15
N ALA A 40 27.62 0.34 4.05
CA ALA A 40 28.81 1.00 3.52
C ALA A 40 30.05 0.71 4.38
N ARG A 41 29.93 0.78 5.71
CA ARG A 41 31.03 0.43 6.63
C ARG A 41 31.39 -1.06 6.56
N ALA A 42 30.39 -1.95 6.52
CA ALA A 42 30.64 -3.38 6.37
C ALA A 42 31.39 -3.69 5.07
N GLN A 43 31.07 -2.98 3.98
CA GLN A 43 31.77 -3.14 2.71
C GLN A 43 33.22 -2.62 2.80
N ALA A 44 33.44 -1.44 3.41
CA ALA A 44 34.77 -0.90 3.62
C ALA A 44 35.66 -1.86 4.42
N ILE A 45 35.14 -2.46 5.50
CA ILE A 45 35.87 -3.44 6.30
C ILE A 45 36.22 -4.70 5.49
N ARG A 46 35.31 -5.19 4.64
CA ARG A 46 35.62 -6.33 3.75
C ARG A 46 36.74 -6.00 2.78
N ASP A 47 36.77 -4.77 2.26
CA ASP A 47 37.85 -4.31 1.39
C ASP A 47 39.18 -4.19 2.18
N GLU A 48 39.15 -3.64 3.41
CA GLU A 48 40.30 -3.58 4.33
C GLU A 48 40.86 -4.99 4.66
N ILE A 49 39.99 -5.96 4.95
CA ILE A 49 40.39 -7.37 5.20
C ILE A 49 41.06 -7.95 3.96
N ARG A 50 40.44 -7.81 2.78
CA ARG A 50 40.99 -8.32 1.52
C ARG A 50 42.37 -7.72 1.22
N ASP A 51 42.55 -6.44 1.48
CA ASP A 51 43.81 -5.75 1.21
C ASP A 51 44.89 -6.16 2.22
N ALA A 52 44.54 -6.39 3.49
CA ALA A 52 45.42 -6.95 4.51
C ALA A 52 45.84 -8.40 4.20
N GLU A 53 44.93 -9.22 3.66
CA GLU A 53 45.22 -10.60 3.22
C GLU A 53 46.12 -10.62 1.97
N LYS A 54 45.86 -9.74 0.99
CA LYS A 54 46.70 -9.61 -0.22
C LYS A 54 48.10 -9.09 0.07
N ALA A 55 48.27 -8.27 1.10
CA ALA A 55 49.57 -7.81 1.56
C ALA A 55 50.45 -8.93 2.17
N GLY A 56 49.92 -10.16 2.27
CA GLY A 56 50.66 -11.34 2.73
C GLY A 56 50.59 -11.56 4.25
N GLY A 57 49.70 -10.85 4.96
CA GLY A 57 49.81 -10.72 6.41
C GLY A 57 51.05 -9.91 6.79
N VAL A 58 51.22 -9.58 8.07
CA VAL A 58 52.45 -8.91 8.51
C VAL A 58 53.59 -9.89 8.32
N ASP A 59 54.48 -9.61 7.36
CA ASP A 59 55.69 -10.40 7.11
C ASP A 59 56.42 -10.61 8.43
N GLY A 60 56.58 -11.86 8.85
CA GLY A 60 57.17 -12.22 10.14
C GLY A 60 58.59 -11.67 10.29
N GLU A 61 59.31 -11.51 9.18
CA GLU A 61 60.61 -10.83 9.15
C GLU A 61 60.47 -9.33 9.36
N ALA A 62 59.50 -8.66 8.74
CA ALA A 62 59.24 -7.24 8.96
C ALA A 62 58.79 -6.93 10.41
N VAL A 63 58.02 -7.85 11.04
CA VAL A 63 57.68 -7.76 12.47
C VAL A 63 58.91 -7.92 13.35
N ALA A 64 59.74 -8.92 13.08
CA ALA A 64 60.97 -9.14 13.83
C ALA A 64 61.93 -7.93 13.71
N ASP A 65 62.08 -7.36 12.52
CA ASP A 65 62.91 -6.18 12.27
C ASP A 65 62.37 -4.90 12.93
N ALA A 66 61.05 -4.72 13.02
CA ALA A 66 60.47 -3.59 13.74
C ALA A 66 60.57 -3.76 15.26
N MET A 67 60.43 -5.00 15.78
CA MET A 67 60.70 -5.30 17.19
C MET A 67 62.15 -5.02 17.57
N LEU A 68 63.12 -5.34 16.70
CA LEU A 68 64.53 -5.00 16.90
C LEU A 68 64.81 -3.49 16.85
N ARG A 69 64.01 -2.73 16.09
CA ARG A 69 64.09 -1.26 16.00
C ARG A 69 63.30 -0.52 17.09
N GLY A 70 62.57 -1.24 17.94
CA GLY A 70 61.72 -0.67 18.99
C GLY A 70 60.46 0.03 18.44
N GLU A 71 60.07 -0.27 17.20
CA GLU A 71 58.87 0.28 16.56
C GLU A 71 57.64 -0.58 16.87
N VAL A 72 56.55 0.07 17.28
CA VAL A 72 55.26 -0.62 17.46
C VAL A 72 54.58 -0.70 16.10
N ILE A 73 54.60 -1.88 15.48
CA ILE A 73 53.71 -2.16 14.34
C ILE A 73 52.30 -2.36 14.91
N GLU A 74 51.43 -1.37 14.71
CA GLU A 74 49.98 -1.60 14.83
C GLU A 74 49.54 -2.47 13.65
N ALA A 75 49.70 -3.78 13.80
CA ALA A 75 49.04 -4.71 12.91
C ALA A 75 47.54 -4.45 13.03
N VAL A 76 46.92 -3.95 11.96
CA VAL A 76 45.46 -4.00 11.82
C VAL A 76 45.12 -5.49 11.83
N SER A 77 44.78 -6.01 13.01
CA SER A 77 44.56 -7.44 13.11
C SER A 77 43.27 -7.75 12.36
N VAL A 78 43.38 -8.61 11.36
CA VAL A 78 42.22 -9.12 10.60
C VAL A 78 41.13 -9.62 11.55
N GLU A 79 41.52 -10.17 12.71
CA GLU A 79 40.61 -10.56 13.79
C GLU A 79 39.81 -9.39 14.37
N LYS A 80 40.40 -8.20 14.59
CA LYS A 80 39.68 -7.00 15.03
C LYS A 80 38.69 -6.53 13.97
N LEU A 81 39.11 -6.51 12.70
CA LEU A 81 38.23 -6.15 11.58
C LEU A 81 37.07 -7.13 11.44
N GLN A 82 37.32 -8.44 11.58
CA GLN A 82 36.29 -9.47 11.54
C GLN A 82 35.29 -9.31 12.69
N LYS A 83 35.78 -9.01 13.90
CA LYS A 83 34.91 -8.74 15.06
C LYS A 83 34.05 -7.49 14.87
N GLU A 84 34.59 -6.43 14.27
CA GLU A 84 33.84 -5.23 13.91
C GLU A 84 32.76 -5.56 12.86
N LEU A 85 33.11 -6.32 11.82
CA LEU A 85 32.18 -6.78 10.78
C LEU A 85 31.03 -7.60 11.36
N ASP A 86 31.32 -8.54 12.27
CA ASP A 86 30.30 -9.35 12.94
C ASP A 86 29.35 -8.49 13.79
N THR A 87 29.90 -7.50 14.49
CA THR A 87 29.13 -6.54 15.29
C THR A 87 28.21 -5.70 14.41
N ILE A 88 28.71 -5.21 13.27
CA ILE A 88 27.90 -4.45 12.30
C ILE A 88 26.80 -5.34 11.71
N ASN A 89 27.12 -6.57 11.31
CA ASN A 89 26.12 -7.50 10.78
C ASN A 89 25.02 -7.83 11.80
N ALA A 90 25.38 -7.99 13.09
CA ALA A 90 24.41 -8.14 14.16
C ALA A 90 23.52 -6.89 14.31
N GLY A 91 24.12 -5.69 14.31
CA GLY A 91 23.38 -4.42 14.34
C GLY A 91 22.44 -4.26 13.15
N LEU A 92 22.87 -4.59 11.94
CA LEU A 92 22.04 -4.57 10.72
C LEU A 92 20.85 -5.54 10.84
N ARG A 93 21.03 -6.73 11.42
CA ARG A 93 19.91 -7.66 11.67
C ARG A 93 18.90 -7.06 12.64
N THR A 94 19.36 -6.45 13.73
CA THR A 94 18.49 -5.77 14.71
C THR A 94 17.72 -4.60 14.08
N LEU A 95 18.37 -3.79 13.24
CA LEU A 95 17.71 -2.69 12.52
C LEU A 95 16.62 -3.20 11.55
N ASN A 96 16.90 -4.27 10.81
CA ASN A 96 15.92 -4.91 9.92
C ASN A 96 14.73 -5.52 10.69
N GLN A 97 14.97 -6.13 11.86
CA GLN A 97 13.90 -6.60 12.73
C GLN A 97 13.05 -5.44 13.24
N ARG A 98 13.68 -4.35 13.70
CA ARG A 98 12.98 -3.14 14.14
C ARG A 98 12.09 -2.55 13.03
N MET A 99 12.60 -2.49 11.80
CA MET A 99 11.82 -2.05 10.63
C MET A 99 10.57 -2.93 10.43
N THR A 100 10.70 -4.24 10.60
CA THR A 100 9.58 -5.19 10.47
C THR A 100 8.54 -4.97 11.56
N TYR A 101 8.97 -4.80 12.81
CA TYR A 101 8.08 -4.51 13.93
C TYR A 101 7.34 -3.18 13.75
N MET A 102 8.02 -2.13 13.29
CA MET A 102 7.39 -0.84 13.04
C MET A 102 6.30 -0.92 11.97
N VAL A 103 6.49 -1.72 10.91
CA VAL A 103 5.45 -1.93 9.89
C VAL A 103 4.21 -2.61 10.50
N GLN A 104 4.40 -3.61 11.36
CA GLN A 104 3.30 -4.29 12.04
C GLN A 104 2.57 -3.37 13.03
N ASP A 105 3.33 -2.65 13.86
CA ASP A 105 2.79 -1.70 14.84
C ASP A 105 1.99 -0.58 14.17
N ARG A 106 2.49 -0.05 13.04
CA ARG A 106 1.78 0.95 12.23
C ARG A 106 0.43 0.43 11.75
N ARG A 107 0.36 -0.82 11.26
CA ARG A 107 -0.90 -1.42 10.81
C ARG A 107 -1.89 -1.54 11.96
N MET A 108 -1.50 -2.18 13.06
CA MET A 108 -2.36 -2.37 14.23
C MET A 108 -2.91 -1.06 14.80
N LYS A 109 -2.12 0.02 14.77
CA LYS A 109 -2.55 1.34 15.26
C LYS A 109 -3.39 2.14 14.28
N SER A 110 -3.39 1.78 13.00
CA SER A 110 -4.17 2.44 11.93
C SER A 110 -5.53 1.77 11.70
N ASP A 111 -5.63 0.46 11.96
CA ASP A 111 -6.86 -0.32 11.80
C ASP A 111 -8.09 0.25 12.54
N PRO A 112 -7.98 0.87 13.74
CA PRO A 112 -9.13 1.48 14.42
C PRO A 112 -9.75 2.65 13.63
N ILE A 113 -8.92 3.53 13.05
CA ILE A 113 -9.40 4.68 12.26
C ILE A 113 -10.06 4.20 10.97
N GLU A 114 -9.49 3.19 10.32
CA GLU A 114 -10.10 2.58 9.14
C GLU A 114 -11.44 1.93 9.48
N THR A 115 -11.54 1.28 10.64
CA THR A 115 -12.79 0.72 11.16
C THR A 115 -13.84 1.81 11.43
N GLU A 116 -13.46 2.93 12.04
CA GLU A 116 -14.36 4.06 12.29
C GLU A 116 -14.86 4.70 10.99
N ILE A 117 -13.97 4.87 10.00
CA ILE A 117 -14.35 5.41 8.68
C ILE A 117 -15.32 4.45 7.98
N ASN A 118 -15.03 3.15 8.02
CA ASN A 118 -15.92 2.13 7.44
C ASN A 118 -17.29 2.11 8.13
N ALA A 119 -17.33 2.25 9.46
CA ALA A 119 -18.57 2.34 10.21
C ALA A 119 -19.38 3.60 9.86
N ALA A 120 -18.72 4.73 9.60
CA ALA A 120 -19.38 5.96 9.18
C ALA A 120 -19.96 5.87 7.75
N ILE A 121 -19.27 5.17 6.84
CA ILE A 121 -19.67 5.03 5.43
C ILE A 121 -20.67 3.89 5.21
N GLY A 122 -20.62 2.83 6.02
CA GLY A 122 -21.42 1.61 5.87
C GLY A 122 -22.90 1.86 5.57
N PRO A 123 -23.62 2.66 6.38
CA PRO A 123 -25.04 2.93 6.14
C PRO A 123 -25.34 3.57 4.77
N LEU A 124 -24.45 4.44 4.27
CA LEU A 124 -24.60 5.05 2.95
C LEU A 124 -24.42 4.02 1.83
N VAL A 125 -23.48 3.08 1.99
CA VAL A 125 -23.27 1.98 1.02
C VAL A 125 -24.47 1.05 1.01
N GLU A 126 -24.98 0.68 2.17
CA GLU A 126 -26.18 -0.17 2.30
C GLU A 126 -27.40 0.48 1.63
N MET A 127 -27.63 1.78 1.88
CA MET A 127 -28.71 2.52 1.20
C MET A 127 -28.54 2.54 -0.32
N LEU A 128 -27.34 2.85 -0.82
CA LEU A 128 -27.08 2.88 -2.27
C LEU A 128 -27.31 1.49 -2.89
N GLN A 129 -26.99 0.43 -2.17
CA GLN A 129 -27.27 -0.94 -2.59
C GLN A 129 -28.77 -1.22 -2.64
N GLU A 130 -29.53 -0.83 -1.61
CA GLU A 130 -30.98 -0.96 -1.59
C GLU A 130 -31.66 -0.18 -2.72
N GLU A 131 -31.25 1.07 -2.95
CA GLU A 131 -31.73 1.93 -4.03
C GLU A 131 -31.41 1.34 -5.41
N ALA A 132 -30.21 0.79 -5.60
CA ALA A 132 -29.85 0.11 -6.84
C ALA A 132 -30.75 -1.11 -7.10
N VAL A 133 -30.97 -1.96 -6.09
CA VAL A 133 -31.85 -3.12 -6.20
C VAL A 133 -33.30 -2.70 -6.49
N ALA A 134 -33.81 -1.68 -5.81
CA ALA A 134 -35.15 -1.16 -6.04
C ALA A 134 -35.31 -0.61 -7.47
N SER A 135 -34.31 0.12 -7.96
CA SER A 135 -34.31 0.68 -9.32
C SER A 135 -34.31 -0.41 -10.39
N VAL A 136 -33.51 -1.47 -10.20
CA VAL A 136 -33.51 -2.64 -11.10
C VAL A 136 -34.87 -3.34 -11.11
N LYS A 137 -35.50 -3.53 -9.94
CA LYS A 137 -36.85 -4.11 -9.84
C LYS A 137 -37.90 -3.25 -10.55
N ALA A 138 -37.85 -1.94 -10.37
CA ALA A 138 -38.77 -1.03 -11.04
C ALA A 138 -38.62 -1.08 -12.57
N LEU A 139 -37.38 -1.11 -13.07
CA LEU A 139 -37.10 -1.25 -14.50
C LEU A 139 -37.61 -2.58 -15.05
N ALA A 140 -37.40 -3.68 -14.32
CA ALA A 140 -37.91 -5.00 -14.70
C ALA A 140 -39.45 -5.04 -14.77
N GLN A 141 -40.14 -4.37 -13.83
CA GLN A 141 -41.59 -4.27 -13.85
C GLN A 141 -42.10 -3.48 -15.06
N ILE A 142 -41.48 -2.33 -15.37
CA ILE A 142 -41.84 -1.51 -16.54
C ILE A 142 -41.69 -2.33 -17.83
N TYR A 143 -40.61 -3.11 -17.94
CA TYR A 143 -40.41 -4.00 -19.06
C TYR A 143 -41.51 -5.08 -19.16
N ALA A 144 -41.84 -5.74 -18.05
CA ALA A 144 -42.88 -6.75 -18.00
C ALA A 144 -44.26 -6.19 -18.39
N ASP A 145 -44.59 -4.99 -17.92
CA ASP A 145 -45.86 -4.31 -18.26
C ASP A 145 -45.91 -3.91 -19.74
N ALA A 146 -44.80 -3.41 -20.29
CA ALA A 146 -44.70 -3.08 -21.71
C ALA A 146 -44.83 -4.33 -22.61
N GLU A 147 -44.22 -5.45 -22.22
CA GLU A 147 -44.34 -6.72 -22.92
C GLU A 147 -45.77 -7.30 -22.80
N ALA A 148 -46.40 -7.21 -21.63
CA ALA A 148 -47.78 -7.64 -21.45
C ALA A 148 -48.73 -6.83 -22.36
N LEU A 149 -48.54 -5.51 -22.42
CA LEU A 149 -49.32 -4.63 -23.30
C LEU A 149 -49.05 -4.90 -24.79
N SER A 150 -47.82 -5.21 -25.19
CA SER A 150 -47.50 -5.52 -26.59
C SER A 150 -48.17 -6.82 -27.05
N ARG A 151 -48.26 -7.83 -26.17
CA ARG A 151 -49.00 -9.08 -26.44
C ARG A 151 -50.50 -8.86 -26.60
N LEU A 152 -51.08 -7.92 -25.83
CA LEU A 152 -52.49 -7.56 -25.94
C LEU A 152 -52.80 -6.68 -27.17
N ALA A 153 -51.83 -5.87 -27.63
CA ALA A 153 -52.00 -4.95 -28.75
C ALA A 153 -50.75 -4.94 -29.68
N PRO A 154 -50.58 -5.96 -30.55
CA PRO A 154 -49.33 -6.25 -31.29
C PRO A 154 -48.89 -5.23 -32.35
N LYS A 155 -49.60 -4.11 -32.52
CA LYS A 155 -49.26 -3.01 -33.44
C LYS A 155 -49.41 -1.63 -32.79
N SER A 156 -49.45 -1.60 -31.47
CA SER A 156 -49.57 -0.37 -30.69
C SER A 156 -48.21 0.18 -30.31
N ARG A 157 -48.17 1.44 -29.86
CA ARG A 157 -46.97 2.09 -29.31
C ARG A 157 -46.32 1.33 -28.15
N ALA A 158 -47.04 0.39 -27.52
CA ALA A 158 -46.49 -0.47 -26.46
C ALA A 158 -45.47 -1.49 -26.98
N GLY A 159 -45.63 -2.00 -28.21
CA GLY A 159 -44.63 -2.86 -28.85
C GLY A 159 -43.29 -2.13 -29.05
N SER A 160 -43.34 -0.92 -29.60
CA SER A 160 -42.16 -0.08 -29.78
C SER A 160 -41.51 0.34 -28.47
N LEU A 161 -42.28 0.49 -27.38
CA LEU A 161 -41.75 0.78 -26.05
C LEU A 161 -40.96 -0.41 -25.48
N SER A 162 -41.47 -1.64 -25.63
CA SER A 162 -40.78 -2.86 -25.19
C SER A 162 -39.46 -3.06 -25.94
N GLU A 163 -39.44 -2.86 -27.25
CA GLU A 163 -38.22 -2.91 -28.07
C GLU A 163 -37.21 -1.82 -27.66
N SER A 164 -37.67 -0.57 -27.47
CA SER A 164 -36.80 0.54 -27.06
C SER A 164 -36.18 0.33 -25.67
N LEU A 165 -36.93 -0.26 -24.73
CA LEU A 165 -36.40 -0.61 -23.40
C LEU A 165 -35.35 -1.72 -23.48
N ASN A 166 -35.56 -2.71 -24.35
CA ASN A 166 -34.58 -3.75 -24.61
C ASN A 166 -33.29 -3.18 -25.21
N ASP A 167 -33.40 -2.25 -26.15
CA ASP A 167 -32.24 -1.58 -26.77
C ASP A 167 -31.42 -0.78 -25.74
N VAL A 168 -32.09 -0.08 -24.81
CA VAL A 168 -31.41 0.64 -23.72
C VAL A 168 -30.69 -0.32 -22.77
N LEU A 169 -31.29 -1.47 -22.44
CA LEU A 169 -30.66 -2.50 -21.61
C LEU A 169 -29.45 -3.15 -22.29
N ILE A 170 -29.56 -3.44 -23.59
CA ILE A 170 -28.46 -3.97 -24.41
C ILE A 170 -27.33 -2.93 -24.52
N ALA A 171 -27.67 -1.66 -24.77
CA ALA A 171 -26.70 -0.57 -24.81
C ALA A 171 -26.00 -0.40 -23.45
N ALA A 172 -26.72 -0.47 -22.34
CA ALA A 172 -26.17 -0.45 -20.99
C ALA A 172 -25.22 -1.64 -20.71
N GLY A 173 -25.59 -2.85 -21.16
CA GLY A 173 -24.74 -4.04 -21.03
C GLY A 173 -23.46 -3.95 -21.87
N ASN A 174 -23.57 -3.46 -23.10
CA ASN A 174 -22.46 -3.31 -24.05
C ASN A 174 -21.56 -2.11 -23.70
N ALA A 175 -22.09 -1.05 -23.10
CA ALA A 175 -21.34 0.10 -22.65
C ALA A 175 -20.41 -0.21 -21.47
N HIS A 176 -20.46 -1.45 -20.95
CA HIS A 176 -19.71 -1.90 -19.78
C HIS A 176 -19.84 -0.86 -18.66
N LEU A 177 -21.04 -0.75 -18.08
CA LEU A 177 -21.32 0.26 -17.06
C LEU A 177 -20.28 0.27 -15.90
N HIS A 178 -19.61 -0.86 -15.67
CA HIS A 178 -18.53 -1.06 -14.70
C HIS A 178 -17.12 -0.65 -15.18
N SER A 179 -16.90 -0.41 -16.47
CA SER A 179 -15.59 -0.10 -17.07
C SER A 179 -15.52 1.29 -17.72
N GLN A 180 -16.59 2.08 -17.69
CA GLN A 180 -16.50 3.49 -18.06
C GLN A 180 -15.80 4.27 -16.94
N PRO A 181 -14.81 5.11 -17.26
CA PRO A 181 -13.92 5.69 -16.27
C PRO A 181 -14.59 6.76 -15.39
N GLU A 182 -15.64 7.46 -15.86
CA GLU A 182 -16.21 8.59 -15.13
C GLU A 182 -17.72 8.69 -15.33
N TYR A 183 -18.48 8.34 -14.28
CA TYR A 183 -19.87 8.77 -14.16
C TYR A 183 -19.94 10.07 -13.38
N PRO A 184 -20.80 11.02 -13.77
CA PRO A 184 -21.00 12.23 -12.98
C PRO A 184 -21.53 11.84 -11.60
N VAL A 185 -20.71 12.07 -10.58
CA VAL A 185 -21.06 11.83 -9.18
C VAL A 185 -21.74 13.07 -8.64
N THR A 186 -22.73 12.91 -7.75
CA THR A 186 -23.38 14.04 -7.10
C THR A 186 -22.38 14.89 -6.31
N ARG A 187 -22.59 16.21 -6.28
CA ARG A 187 -21.71 17.16 -5.58
C ARG A 187 -21.54 16.83 -4.08
N GLU A 188 -22.58 16.24 -3.48
CA GLU A 188 -22.59 15.85 -2.07
C GLU A 188 -21.67 14.65 -1.79
N LEU A 189 -21.60 13.68 -2.70
CA LEU A 189 -20.65 12.57 -2.62
C LEU A 189 -19.20 13.04 -2.88
N HIS A 190 -19.00 14.04 -3.73
CA HIS A 190 -17.70 14.70 -3.89
C HIS A 190 -17.22 15.33 -2.58
N ALA A 191 -18.10 15.97 -1.82
CA ALA A 191 -17.77 16.59 -0.54
C ALA A 191 -17.32 15.55 0.52
N LEU A 192 -17.78 14.31 0.44
CA LEU A 192 -17.28 13.22 1.30
C LEU A 192 -15.80 12.93 1.03
N ALA A 193 -15.39 12.92 -0.24
CA ALA A 193 -13.99 12.66 -0.62
C ALA A 193 -13.03 13.77 -0.15
N GLU A 194 -13.53 14.98 0.11
CA GLU A 194 -12.75 16.12 0.60
C GLU A 194 -12.57 16.12 2.12
N THR A 195 -13.24 15.23 2.85
CA THR A 195 -13.09 15.14 4.31
C THR A 195 -11.66 14.74 4.71
N PRO A 196 -11.15 15.25 5.85
CA PRO A 196 -9.78 14.95 6.30
C PRO A 196 -9.47 13.46 6.41
N CYS A 197 -10.41 12.66 6.91
CA CYS A 197 -10.25 11.21 7.08
C CYS A 197 -10.15 10.47 5.74
N MET A 198 -10.91 10.88 4.73
CA MET A 198 -10.82 10.31 3.38
C MET A 198 -9.53 10.71 2.66
N GLN A 199 -9.07 11.95 2.86
CA GLN A 199 -7.77 12.39 2.35
C GLN A 199 -6.61 11.62 3.01
N TYR A 200 -6.72 11.34 4.31
CA TYR A 200 -5.77 10.49 5.04
C TYR A 200 -5.70 9.08 4.45
N LEU A 201 -6.84 8.39 4.28
CA LEU A 201 -6.90 7.06 3.67
C LEU A 201 -6.32 7.04 2.25
N LYS A 202 -6.70 8.02 1.41
CA LYS A 202 -6.22 8.11 0.02
C LYS A 202 -4.69 8.20 -0.04
N ARG A 203 -4.08 9.04 0.81
CA ARG A 203 -2.61 9.17 0.90
C ARG A 203 -1.96 7.88 1.38
N ARG A 204 -2.57 7.19 2.35
CA ARG A 204 -2.06 5.92 2.87
C ARG A 204 -2.07 4.82 1.80
N ILE A 205 -3.19 4.61 1.12
CA ILE A 205 -3.33 3.59 0.06
C ILE A 205 -2.34 3.84 -1.08
N SER A 206 -2.17 5.10 -1.50
CA SER A 206 -1.19 5.45 -2.54
C SER A 206 0.23 5.11 -2.12
N ASN A 207 0.62 5.41 -0.88
CA ASN A 207 1.94 5.08 -0.36
C ASN A 207 2.18 3.57 -0.23
N GLU A 208 1.18 2.79 0.19
CA GLU A 208 1.28 1.33 0.26
C GLU A 208 1.37 0.69 -1.14
N ALA A 209 0.59 1.19 -2.10
CA ALA A 209 0.64 0.74 -3.49
C ALA A 209 2.00 1.04 -4.15
N HIS A 210 2.61 2.19 -3.87
CA HIS A 210 3.98 2.49 -4.31
C HIS A 210 5.00 1.54 -3.70
N GLN A 211 4.88 1.21 -2.40
CA GLN A 211 5.80 0.27 -1.74
C GLN A 211 5.70 -1.15 -2.31
N LEU A 212 4.51 -1.61 -2.67
CA LEU A 212 4.32 -2.93 -3.29
C LEU A 212 4.93 -3.03 -4.71
N ARG A 213 4.98 -1.92 -5.46
CA ARG A 213 5.63 -1.87 -6.78
C ARG A 213 7.15 -1.91 -6.72
N HIS A 214 7.74 -1.54 -5.58
CA HIS A 214 9.19 -1.55 -5.38
C HIS A 214 9.70 -2.77 -4.60
N ARG A 215 8.85 -3.79 -4.38
CA ARG A 215 9.32 -5.10 -3.88
C ARG A 215 9.80 -5.96 -5.05
N PRO A 216 11.11 -6.22 -5.20
CA PRO A 216 11.64 -7.09 -6.26
C PRO A 216 11.14 -8.55 -6.17
N ASP A 217 10.57 -8.95 -5.03
CA ASP A 217 10.17 -10.35 -4.78
C ASP A 217 8.72 -10.69 -5.18
N MET A 218 7.92 -9.73 -5.66
CA MET A 218 6.48 -9.96 -5.95
C MET A 218 6.16 -10.31 -7.41
N ASP A 219 7.16 -10.34 -8.30
CA ASP A 219 6.96 -10.82 -9.68
C ASP A 219 6.70 -12.33 -9.77
N PHE A 220 6.95 -13.10 -8.70
CA PHE A 220 6.72 -14.54 -8.70
C PHE A 220 5.25 -14.95 -8.50
N VAL A 221 4.40 -14.11 -7.93
CA VAL A 221 3.00 -14.50 -7.61
C VAL A 221 2.03 -14.27 -8.79
N ARG A 222 2.40 -13.44 -9.78
CA ARG A 222 1.57 -13.22 -10.97
C ARG A 222 1.64 -14.34 -12.03
N LEU A 223 2.53 -15.32 -11.87
CA LEU A 223 2.68 -16.43 -12.82
C LEU A 223 1.85 -17.68 -12.50
N VAL A 224 1.15 -17.73 -11.35
CA VAL A 224 0.36 -18.92 -10.95
C VAL A 224 -1.17 -18.71 -11.05
N ALA A 225 -1.65 -17.47 -11.19
CA ALA A 225 -3.09 -17.19 -11.29
C ALA A 225 -3.64 -17.18 -12.74
N GLY A 226 -2.80 -17.47 -13.75
CA GLY A 226 -3.15 -17.37 -15.18
C GLY A 226 -3.15 -18.69 -15.96
N ARG A 227 -3.41 -19.83 -15.30
CA ARG A 227 -3.74 -21.10 -15.98
C ARG A 227 -4.90 -21.79 -15.29
N LYS A 228 -6.11 -21.45 -15.73
CA LYS A 228 -7.21 -22.40 -15.90
C LYS A 228 -7.88 -22.10 -17.23
#